data_AF-A0A812PRA5-F1
#
_entry.id   AF-A0A812PRA5-F1
#
_cell.length_a   1.000
_cell.length_b   1.000
_cell.length_c   1.000
_cell.angle_alpha   90.00
_cell.angle_beta   90.00
_cell.angle_gamma   90.00
#
_symmetry.space_group_name_H-M   'P 1'
#
loop_
_entity.id
_entity.type
_entity.pdbx_description
1 polymer ?
#
loop_
_entity_poly.entity_id
_entity_poly.type
_entity_poly.pdbx_seq_one_letter_code
_entity_poly.pdbx_strand_id
1 'polypeptide(L)'
;MRAAHTAVWIWDPVDASAVFHHPQEIPEGNEELSKERFMDRMVGARLNKLSKATLLDQKGPIAMVSREDGSSHEVPTGRMLPYYEGLLVLQELEAKDDPKVTWFNDRYRNTLNQERKKHKKLHGTLYVEKKLMSTCVTGKGFLDADDKSHDYRRTNVKETDNVSDGEEVAPPNGFWQISDITGYMPPWEAFCHERGGFYQDFYQVQWKKPLNKADHAKVENRGDEPGSTWEPDDCIPPCLDGLRLREKGKWLKRKREQEQKESNGDSQGAAAAKSKRPRNEGSPKLLDGGSPPEVEKPPPPPPKMGRYRRNGTPLIQDMFRLKRGHDFDPPKINNPDVRTGWPKKAEDYPPGYGCADPPGLCSANCDCMDDQRAQKSWETSKNWLEDGKRHTDATMALDMLSAQSRFVRRRGQVTKCCYFETNQTSFGDQTHTKAALTLAKEFEDSVKAVLKEIPISVLEENGDSVRIPCSALLKPSEDYAPVQFQLSQTSTARQWLSLGEEDGRLSLIGQGPPSRPAPFRVEFVHPEGMTAVVDCMVTDTAQRPWLESSAAIAQRFLDVTHCPLSRNARIVLQEHLGKIYNFEAKRAKEISLGRWLNFADLIIRMLRTTAMAHVVKSE
;
A
#
# COMPACT_ATOMS: atom_id res chain seq x y z
N MET A 1 -1.28 55.38 -10.73
CA MET A 1 -1.25 54.41 -11.86
C MET A 1 -2.47 53.52 -11.69
N ARG A 2 -3.37 53.44 -12.69
CA ARG A 2 -4.50 52.49 -12.62
C ARG A 2 -3.92 51.09 -12.80
N ALA A 3 -4.14 50.19 -11.84
CA ALA A 3 -3.78 48.78 -11.99
C ALA A 3 -4.46 48.25 -13.25
N ALA A 4 -3.70 47.60 -14.13
CA ALA A 4 -4.28 46.98 -15.32
C ALA A 4 -5.23 45.88 -14.87
N HIS A 5 -6.52 46.02 -15.21
CA HIS A 5 -7.52 45.00 -14.92
C HIS A 5 -7.09 43.69 -15.60
N THR A 6 -6.90 42.65 -14.81
CA THR A 6 -6.40 41.37 -15.32
C THR A 6 -7.57 40.42 -15.52
N ALA A 7 -7.77 39.95 -16.75
CA ALA A 7 -8.78 38.92 -17.03
C ALA A 7 -8.39 37.60 -16.33
N VAL A 8 -9.38 36.89 -15.81
CA VAL A 8 -9.23 35.61 -15.09
C VAL A 8 -10.43 34.72 -15.40
N TRP A 9 -10.32 33.44 -15.03
CA TRP A 9 -11.47 32.53 -14.98
C TRP A 9 -11.77 32.15 -13.54
N ILE A 10 -13.02 31.79 -13.26
CA ILE A 10 -13.48 31.30 -11.96
C ILE A 10 -14.08 29.91 -12.18
N TRP A 11 -13.73 28.98 -11.31
CA TRP A 11 -14.43 27.70 -11.22
C TRP A 11 -15.79 27.90 -10.55
N ASP A 12 -16.85 27.59 -11.28
CA ASP A 12 -18.23 27.55 -10.80
C ASP A 12 -18.79 26.12 -10.93
N PRO A 13 -19.76 25.71 -10.10
CA PRO A 13 -20.43 24.44 -10.33
C PRO A 13 -21.24 24.50 -11.64
N VAL A 14 -21.34 23.36 -12.34
CA VAL A 14 -22.16 23.29 -13.57
C VAL A 14 -23.61 23.65 -13.26
N ASP A 15 -24.19 22.99 -12.26
CA ASP A 15 -25.47 23.33 -11.66
C ASP A 15 -25.31 24.48 -10.65
N ALA A 16 -26.03 25.58 -10.88
CA ALA A 16 -25.97 26.75 -10.00
C ALA A 16 -26.50 26.51 -8.58
N SER A 17 -27.30 25.45 -8.39
CA SER A 17 -27.84 25.04 -7.08
C SER A 17 -26.91 24.08 -6.33
N ALA A 18 -25.91 23.51 -6.99
CA ALA A 18 -25.01 22.54 -6.38
C ALA A 18 -23.97 23.21 -5.47
N VAL A 19 -23.55 22.47 -4.44
CA VAL A 19 -22.42 22.86 -3.59
C VAL A 19 -21.16 22.86 -4.45
N PHE A 20 -20.40 23.97 -4.39
CA PHE A 20 -19.14 24.04 -5.12
C PHE A 20 -18.13 23.05 -4.55
N HIS A 21 -17.51 22.31 -5.46
CA HIS A 21 -16.40 21.41 -5.15
C HIS A 21 -15.22 21.71 -6.04
N HIS A 22 -14.06 21.96 -5.44
CA HIS A 22 -12.90 22.37 -6.20
C HIS A 22 -12.49 21.27 -7.20
N PRO A 23 -12.18 21.59 -8.47
CA PRO A 23 -11.71 20.59 -9.42
C PRO A 23 -10.33 19.99 -9.07
N GLN A 24 -9.70 20.40 -7.97
CA GLN A 24 -8.43 19.86 -7.46
C GLN A 24 -8.63 19.08 -6.14
N GLU A 25 -9.88 18.97 -5.67
CA GLU A 25 -10.20 18.37 -4.37
C GLU A 25 -10.77 16.96 -4.56
N ILE A 26 -10.12 15.99 -3.94
CA ILE A 26 -10.59 14.62 -3.83
C ILE A 26 -11.60 14.55 -2.68
N PRO A 27 -12.75 13.88 -2.83
CA PRO A 27 -13.70 13.69 -1.72
C PRO A 27 -13.04 12.92 -0.57
N GLU A 28 -12.82 13.57 0.56
CA GLU A 28 -12.32 12.93 1.78
C GLU A 28 -13.48 12.51 2.69
N GLY A 29 -13.47 11.26 3.16
CA GLY A 29 -14.40 10.79 4.19
C GLY A 29 -15.87 10.59 3.76
N ASN A 30 -16.20 10.73 2.48
CA ASN A 30 -17.55 10.50 1.96
C ASN A 30 -17.53 9.50 0.80
N GLU A 31 -17.82 8.23 1.11
CA GLU A 31 -17.80 7.12 0.13
C GLU A 31 -18.80 7.30 -1.01
N GLU A 32 -19.97 7.88 -0.74
CA GLU A 32 -21.00 8.15 -1.76
C GLU A 32 -20.51 9.18 -2.77
N LEU A 33 -19.93 10.28 -2.29
CA LEU A 33 -19.36 11.32 -3.14
C LEU A 33 -18.12 10.80 -3.89
N SER A 34 -17.30 9.96 -3.27
CA SER A 34 -16.21 9.28 -3.95
C SER A 34 -16.74 8.39 -5.08
N LYS A 35 -17.77 7.59 -4.83
CA LYS A 35 -18.38 6.72 -5.84
C LYS A 35 -18.96 7.53 -7.00
N GLU A 36 -19.69 8.60 -6.71
CA GLU A 36 -20.26 9.50 -7.73
C GLU A 36 -19.16 10.08 -8.63
N ARG A 37 -18.08 10.59 -8.03
CA ARG A 37 -16.99 11.20 -8.81
C ARG A 37 -16.22 10.18 -9.62
N PHE A 38 -15.77 9.12 -8.96
CA PHE A 38 -14.82 8.18 -9.53
C PHE A 38 -15.49 7.09 -10.38
N MET A 39 -16.58 6.49 -9.88
CA MET A 39 -17.28 5.40 -10.58
C MET A 39 -18.30 5.93 -11.59
N ASP A 40 -19.07 6.95 -11.22
CA ASP A 40 -20.10 7.54 -12.10
C ASP A 40 -19.53 8.61 -13.04
N ARG A 41 -18.22 8.88 -12.95
CA ARG A 41 -17.45 9.80 -13.80
C ARG A 41 -17.98 11.23 -13.75
N MET A 42 -18.45 11.67 -12.57
CA MET A 42 -18.85 13.05 -12.29
C MET A 42 -17.64 13.89 -11.84
N VAL A 43 -16.64 13.96 -12.71
CA VAL A 43 -15.37 14.69 -12.48
C VAL A 43 -15.13 15.73 -13.57
N GLY A 44 -14.16 16.61 -13.33
CA GLY A 44 -13.64 17.55 -14.31
C GLY A 44 -14.72 18.48 -14.86
N ALA A 45 -14.81 18.53 -16.18
CA ALA A 45 -15.73 19.40 -16.91
C ALA A 45 -17.21 19.09 -16.70
N ARG A 46 -17.56 17.93 -16.13
CA ARG A 46 -18.96 17.61 -15.78
C ARG A 46 -19.38 18.17 -14.44
N LEU A 47 -18.43 18.41 -13.55
CA LEU A 47 -18.67 18.93 -12.21
C LEU A 47 -18.51 20.45 -12.14
N ASN A 48 -17.49 20.98 -12.83
CA ASN A 48 -17.13 22.39 -12.80
C ASN A 48 -17.15 23.01 -14.20
N LYS A 49 -17.62 24.26 -14.27
CA LYS A 49 -17.54 25.14 -15.46
C LYS A 49 -16.62 26.32 -15.20
N LEU A 50 -16.14 26.93 -16.28
CA LEU A 50 -15.36 28.16 -16.24
C LEU A 50 -16.25 29.38 -16.48
N SER A 51 -16.20 30.35 -15.58
CA SER A 51 -16.85 31.65 -15.73
C SER A 51 -15.80 32.74 -15.93
N LYS A 52 -15.90 33.52 -17.02
CA LYS A 52 -14.98 34.63 -17.29
C LYS A 52 -15.22 35.77 -16.29
N ALA A 53 -14.14 36.35 -15.79
CA ALA A 53 -14.18 37.48 -14.87
C ALA A 53 -12.97 38.41 -15.03
N THR A 54 -13.04 39.56 -14.36
CA THR A 54 -11.98 40.55 -14.29
C THR A 54 -11.55 40.71 -12.84
N LEU A 55 -10.28 40.48 -12.54
CA LEU A 55 -9.70 40.70 -11.22
C LEU A 55 -9.64 42.20 -10.92
N LEU A 56 -10.32 42.62 -9.86
CA LEU A 56 -10.35 44.01 -9.38
C LEU A 56 -9.31 44.26 -8.28
N ASP A 57 -9.26 43.36 -7.30
CA ASP A 57 -8.34 43.44 -6.14
C ASP A 57 -8.06 42.03 -5.60
N GLN A 58 -6.91 41.82 -4.96
CA GLN A 58 -6.55 40.56 -4.32
C GLN A 58 -5.91 40.80 -2.96
N LYS A 59 -6.56 40.29 -1.90
CA LYS A 59 -6.10 40.42 -0.51
C LYS A 59 -6.01 39.04 0.14
N GLY A 60 -4.81 38.48 0.15
CA GLY A 60 -4.55 37.17 0.74
C GLY A 60 -5.31 36.05 0.03
N PRO A 61 -6.13 35.23 0.74
CA PRO A 61 -6.84 34.10 0.16
C PRO A 61 -8.15 34.48 -0.55
N ILE A 62 -8.52 35.76 -0.59
CA ILE A 62 -9.75 36.25 -1.21
C ILE A 62 -9.41 37.28 -2.29
N ALA A 63 -10.08 37.17 -3.42
CA ALA A 63 -10.00 38.13 -4.53
C ALA A 63 -11.38 38.72 -4.82
N MET A 64 -11.39 40.01 -5.13
CA MET A 64 -12.57 40.70 -5.64
C MET A 64 -12.55 40.64 -7.17
N VAL A 65 -13.60 40.10 -7.76
CA VAL A 65 -13.71 39.90 -9.21
C VAL A 65 -15.02 40.45 -9.75
N SER A 66 -14.99 41.09 -10.92
CA SER A 66 -16.18 41.47 -11.67
C SER A 66 -16.50 40.39 -12.70
N ARG A 67 -17.69 39.81 -12.63
CA ARG A 67 -18.21 38.89 -13.66
C ARG A 67 -18.63 39.70 -14.91
N GLU A 68 -18.91 39.00 -16.01
CA GLU A 68 -19.33 39.63 -17.27
C GLU A 68 -20.66 40.40 -17.19
N ASP A 69 -21.51 40.07 -16.23
CA ASP A 69 -22.76 40.80 -15.94
C ASP A 69 -22.53 42.11 -15.18
N GLY A 70 -21.27 42.45 -14.88
CA GLY A 70 -20.87 43.63 -14.11
C GLY A 70 -21.00 43.48 -12.59
N SER A 71 -21.48 42.34 -12.11
CA SER A 71 -21.57 42.07 -10.68
C SER A 71 -20.18 41.79 -10.08
N SER A 72 -19.93 42.35 -8.89
CA SER A 72 -18.68 42.16 -8.15
C SER A 72 -18.87 41.11 -7.06
N HIS A 73 -17.93 40.17 -6.95
CA HIS A 73 -17.98 39.04 -6.02
C HIS A 73 -16.64 38.85 -5.32
N GLU A 74 -16.70 38.44 -4.05
CA GLU A 74 -15.54 37.88 -3.35
C GLU A 74 -15.41 36.40 -3.68
N VAL A 75 -14.23 36.00 -4.17
CA VAL A 75 -13.95 34.64 -4.60
C VAL A 75 -12.65 34.16 -3.96
N PRO A 76 -12.59 32.95 -3.38
CA PRO A 76 -11.34 32.39 -2.90
C PRO A 76 -10.32 32.28 -4.03
N THR A 77 -9.07 32.67 -3.77
CA THR A 77 -8.01 32.70 -4.80
C THR A 77 -7.76 31.33 -5.43
N GLY A 78 -7.94 30.24 -4.69
CA GLY A 78 -7.88 28.88 -5.23
C GLY A 78 -8.88 28.61 -6.36
N ARG A 79 -10.07 29.21 -6.30
CA ARG A 79 -11.10 29.07 -7.37
C ARG A 79 -10.76 29.85 -8.64
N MET A 80 -9.75 30.72 -8.60
CA MET A 80 -9.35 31.49 -9.76
C MET A 80 -8.35 30.71 -10.61
N LEU A 81 -8.52 30.83 -11.91
CA LEU A 81 -7.63 30.23 -12.89
C LEU A 81 -7.04 31.33 -13.78
N PRO A 82 -5.71 31.31 -14.05
CA PRO A 82 -5.09 32.23 -14.98
C PRO A 82 -5.81 32.24 -16.34
N TYR A 83 -5.97 33.43 -16.95
CA TYR A 83 -6.75 33.55 -18.20
C TYR A 83 -6.28 32.59 -19.30
N TYR A 84 -4.96 32.48 -19.49
CA TYR A 84 -4.40 31.61 -20.51
C TYR A 84 -4.63 30.12 -20.21
N GLU A 85 -4.58 29.71 -18.94
CA GLU A 85 -4.89 28.32 -18.55
C GLU A 85 -6.35 27.96 -18.86
N GLY A 86 -7.30 28.87 -18.59
CA GLY A 86 -8.69 28.62 -18.97
C GLY A 86 -8.90 28.54 -20.48
N LEU A 87 -8.14 29.29 -21.29
CA LEU A 87 -8.18 29.12 -22.76
C LEU A 87 -7.67 27.74 -23.18
N LEU A 88 -6.66 27.18 -22.50
CA LEU A 88 -6.18 25.82 -22.75
C LEU A 88 -7.22 24.76 -22.36
N VAL A 89 -7.97 24.96 -21.27
CA VAL A 89 -9.12 24.12 -20.92
C VAL A 89 -10.19 24.16 -22.00
N LEU A 90 -10.58 25.35 -22.48
CA LEU A 90 -11.57 25.49 -23.55
C LEU A 90 -11.08 24.85 -24.87
N GLN A 91 -9.79 24.96 -25.18
CA GLN A 91 -9.18 24.31 -26.35
C GLN A 91 -9.24 22.78 -26.25
N GLU A 92 -8.96 22.22 -25.07
CA GLU A 92 -9.03 20.78 -24.84
C GLU A 92 -10.47 20.26 -24.91
N LEU A 93 -11.43 21.03 -24.37
CA LEU A 93 -12.86 20.71 -24.49
C LEU A 93 -13.33 20.72 -25.94
N GLU A 94 -12.90 21.69 -26.74
CA GLU A 94 -13.18 21.73 -28.18
C GLU A 94 -12.60 20.52 -28.91
N ALA A 95 -11.38 20.09 -28.55
CA ALA A 95 -10.73 18.96 -29.20
C ALA A 95 -11.41 17.61 -28.88
N LYS A 96 -11.97 17.46 -27.68
CA LYS A 96 -12.68 16.23 -27.27
C LYS A 96 -14.13 16.17 -27.70
N ASP A 97 -14.79 17.33 -27.82
CA ASP A 97 -16.19 17.47 -28.21
C ASP A 97 -17.13 16.52 -27.44
N ASP A 98 -16.93 16.38 -26.12
CA ASP A 98 -17.75 15.50 -25.27
C ASP A 98 -19.16 16.09 -25.11
N PRO A 99 -20.22 15.43 -25.65
CA PRO A 99 -21.59 15.93 -25.58
C PRO A 99 -22.14 16.03 -24.15
N LYS A 100 -21.48 15.38 -23.17
CA LYS A 100 -21.87 15.45 -21.75
C LYS A 100 -21.45 16.77 -21.09
N VAL A 101 -20.58 17.56 -21.73
CA VAL A 101 -20.15 18.87 -21.22
C VAL A 101 -21.06 19.96 -21.78
N THR A 102 -22.24 20.11 -21.17
CA THR A 102 -23.32 20.98 -21.70
C THR A 102 -23.05 22.47 -21.62
N TRP A 103 -22.11 22.90 -20.76
CA TRP A 103 -21.80 24.32 -20.58
C TRP A 103 -20.83 24.87 -21.63
N PHE A 104 -20.12 24.01 -22.37
CA PHE A 104 -19.19 24.43 -23.43
C PHE A 104 -19.94 24.75 -24.73
N ASN A 105 -20.52 25.96 -24.80
CA ASN A 105 -21.36 26.42 -25.90
C ASN A 105 -20.63 27.41 -26.86
N ASP A 106 -21.37 27.93 -27.84
CA ASP A 106 -20.85 28.85 -28.86
C ASP A 106 -20.18 30.10 -28.31
N ARG A 107 -20.58 30.57 -27.12
CA ARG A 107 -19.95 31.71 -26.46
C ARG A 107 -18.47 31.45 -26.17
N TYR A 108 -18.16 30.27 -25.65
CA TYR A 108 -16.77 29.88 -25.33
C TYR A 108 -15.98 29.59 -26.61
N ARG A 109 -16.60 28.94 -27.61
CA ARG A 109 -15.99 28.76 -28.94
C ARG A 109 -15.66 30.10 -29.59
N ASN A 110 -16.56 31.08 -29.50
CA ASN A 110 -16.33 32.44 -29.99
C ASN A 110 -15.20 33.15 -29.24
N THR A 111 -15.13 33.00 -27.92
CA THR A 111 -14.03 33.54 -27.10
C THR A 111 -12.70 32.94 -27.53
N LEU A 112 -12.64 31.62 -27.70
CA LEU A 112 -11.45 30.91 -28.15
C LEU A 112 -11.01 31.36 -29.56
N ASN A 113 -11.96 31.51 -30.48
CA ASN A 113 -11.70 32.00 -31.83
C ASN A 113 -11.22 33.45 -31.87
N GLN A 114 -11.74 34.33 -30.99
CA GLN A 114 -11.25 35.70 -30.85
C GLN A 114 -9.79 35.72 -30.38
N GLU A 115 -9.45 34.92 -29.37
CA GLU A 115 -8.07 34.83 -28.86
C GLU A 115 -7.11 34.20 -29.87
N ARG A 116 -7.55 33.17 -30.62
CA ARG A 116 -6.78 32.61 -31.74
C ARG A 116 -6.53 33.64 -32.83
N LYS A 117 -7.52 34.47 -33.19
CA LYS A 117 -7.32 35.58 -34.16
C LYS A 117 -6.28 36.58 -33.66
N LYS A 118 -6.30 36.88 -32.36
CA LYS A 118 -5.36 37.84 -31.74
C LYS A 118 -3.93 37.29 -31.63
N HIS A 119 -3.78 36.02 -31.26
CA HIS A 119 -2.48 35.40 -30.95
C HIS A 119 -1.98 34.43 -32.04
N LYS A 120 -2.70 34.33 -33.16
CA LYS A 120 -2.55 33.33 -34.25
C LYS A 120 -2.84 31.89 -33.81
N LYS A 121 -2.22 31.40 -32.74
CA LYS A 121 -2.43 30.05 -32.18
C LYS A 121 -2.23 30.08 -30.67
N LEU A 122 -3.01 29.27 -29.96
CA LEU A 122 -2.82 29.00 -28.54
C LEU A 122 -1.88 27.81 -28.41
N HIS A 123 -0.74 28.04 -27.76
CA HIS A 123 0.31 27.04 -27.57
C HIS A 123 0.34 26.62 -26.10
N GLY A 124 -0.11 25.39 -25.82
CA GLY A 124 0.06 24.77 -24.51
C GLY A 124 1.54 24.53 -24.20
N THR A 125 2.33 24.18 -25.22
CA THR A 125 3.78 24.00 -25.14
C THR A 125 4.49 25.24 -24.60
N LEU A 126 4.18 26.42 -25.16
CA LEU A 126 4.76 27.69 -24.71
C LEU A 126 4.41 28.01 -23.26
N TYR A 127 3.20 27.65 -22.82
CA TYR A 127 2.78 27.87 -21.44
C TYR A 127 3.50 26.95 -20.47
N VAL A 128 3.57 25.66 -20.76
CA VAL A 128 4.31 24.70 -19.93
C VAL A 128 5.77 25.16 -19.80
N GLU A 129 6.42 25.48 -20.91
CA GLU A 129 7.81 25.95 -20.93
C GLU A 129 8.02 27.19 -20.05
N LYS A 130 7.15 28.20 -20.17
CA LYS A 130 7.34 29.49 -19.48
C LYS A 130 6.85 29.51 -18.04
N LYS A 131 5.88 28.67 -17.68
CA LYS A 131 5.13 28.77 -16.42
C LYS A 131 5.08 27.50 -15.60
N LEU A 132 5.10 26.32 -16.22
CA LEU A 132 4.93 25.04 -15.51
C LEU A 132 6.19 24.15 -15.51
N MET A 133 7.32 24.61 -16.08
CA MET A 133 8.57 23.85 -15.99
C MET A 133 9.03 23.71 -14.54
N SER A 134 9.08 24.81 -13.77
CA SER A 134 9.49 24.80 -12.36
C SER A 134 8.32 24.88 -11.38
N THR A 135 7.09 24.72 -11.86
CA THR A 135 5.86 24.77 -11.06
C THR A 135 4.97 23.59 -11.41
N CYS A 136 4.52 22.84 -10.40
CA CYS A 136 3.50 21.82 -10.57
C CYS A 136 2.15 22.32 -10.06
N VAL A 137 1.07 21.96 -10.74
CA VAL A 137 -0.30 22.18 -10.26
C VAL A 137 -0.75 20.93 -9.48
N THR A 138 -1.17 21.11 -8.24
CA THR A 138 -1.34 20.04 -7.24
C THR A 138 -2.74 20.02 -6.64
N GLY A 139 -3.03 19.16 -5.67
CA GLY A 139 -4.31 19.16 -4.95
C GLY A 139 -4.54 20.41 -4.09
N LYS A 140 -5.71 20.46 -3.44
CA LYS A 140 -6.13 21.56 -2.55
C LYS A 140 -5.09 21.93 -1.50
N GLY A 141 -4.44 20.92 -0.91
CA GLY A 141 -3.40 21.08 0.08
C GLY A 141 -2.71 19.75 0.34
N PHE A 142 -1.39 19.73 0.31
CA PHE A 142 -0.61 18.57 0.73
C PHE A 142 0.71 18.98 1.39
N LEU A 143 1.21 18.12 2.26
CA LEU A 143 2.54 18.22 2.86
C LEU A 143 3.50 17.34 2.05
N ASP A 144 4.60 17.94 1.60
CA ASP A 144 5.68 17.19 0.96
C ASP A 144 6.56 16.44 1.99
N ALA A 145 7.63 15.80 1.51
CA ALA A 145 8.54 15.03 2.37
C ALA A 145 9.38 15.89 3.33
N ASP A 146 9.40 17.21 3.13
CA ASP A 146 10.10 18.19 3.96
C ASP A 146 9.11 18.93 4.90
N ASP A 147 7.90 18.39 5.10
CA ASP A 147 6.79 18.98 5.86
C ASP A 147 6.35 20.37 5.37
N LYS A 148 6.67 20.70 4.11
CA LYS A 148 6.25 21.96 3.52
C LYS A 148 4.84 21.81 2.95
N SER A 149 3.93 22.68 3.40
CA SER A 149 2.57 22.76 2.87
C SER A 149 2.57 23.45 1.51
N HIS A 150 1.90 22.83 0.54
CA HIS A 150 1.64 23.39 -0.78
C HIS A 150 0.14 23.36 -1.05
N ASP A 151 -0.41 24.50 -1.44
CA ASP A 151 -1.82 24.65 -1.75
C ASP A 151 -1.98 24.95 -3.24
N TYR A 152 -2.63 24.04 -3.98
CA TYR A 152 -2.93 24.12 -5.42
C TYR A 152 -1.73 24.17 -6.37
N ARG A 153 -0.58 24.67 -5.95
CA ARG A 153 0.65 24.76 -6.74
C ARG A 153 1.89 24.55 -5.88
N ARG A 154 2.79 23.70 -6.37
CA ARG A 154 4.15 23.52 -5.83
C ARG A 154 5.15 24.26 -6.72
N THR A 155 5.84 25.24 -6.16
CA THR A 155 6.80 26.09 -6.89
C THR A 155 8.25 25.72 -6.57
N ASN A 156 9.16 26.11 -7.45
CA ASN A 156 10.61 25.88 -7.32
C ASN A 156 10.97 24.40 -7.32
N VAL A 157 10.31 23.61 -8.18
CA VAL A 157 10.73 22.24 -8.49
C VAL A 157 12.13 22.31 -9.09
N LYS A 158 13.12 21.78 -8.36
CA LYS A 158 14.52 21.80 -8.79
C LYS A 158 14.84 20.51 -9.51
N GLU A 159 15.76 20.61 -10.46
CA GLU A 159 16.44 19.44 -10.98
C GLU A 159 17.25 18.85 -9.82
N THR A 160 16.73 17.79 -9.23
CA THR A 160 17.48 16.98 -8.27
C THR A 160 18.56 16.27 -9.07
N ASP A 161 19.81 16.31 -8.59
CA ASP A 161 20.89 15.52 -9.17
C ASP A 161 20.38 14.09 -9.37
N ASN A 162 20.52 13.58 -10.59
CA ASN A 162 20.00 12.28 -11.00
C ASN A 162 20.23 11.28 -9.87
N VAL A 163 19.16 10.66 -9.37
CA VAL A 163 19.27 9.55 -8.43
C VAL A 163 20.19 8.55 -9.11
N SER A 164 21.44 8.48 -8.66
CA SER A 164 22.45 7.62 -9.26
C SER A 164 21.86 6.23 -9.31
N ASP A 165 21.78 5.63 -10.50
CA ASP A 165 21.21 4.30 -10.76
C ASP A 165 21.84 3.16 -9.91
N GLY A 166 22.78 3.46 -9.01
CA GLY A 166 23.64 2.54 -8.30
C GLY A 166 23.43 2.36 -6.79
N GLU A 167 22.68 3.22 -6.08
CA GLU A 167 22.48 3.02 -4.63
C GLU A 167 21.00 3.05 -4.26
N GLU A 168 20.44 1.86 -4.11
CA GLU A 168 19.15 1.61 -3.47
C GLU A 168 19.20 2.13 -2.02
N VAL A 169 18.97 3.43 -1.82
CA VAL A 169 18.45 3.94 -0.55
C VAL A 169 16.98 3.56 -0.52
N ALA A 170 16.71 2.26 -0.38
CA ALA A 170 15.38 1.79 -0.09
C ALA A 170 14.97 2.47 1.23
N PRO A 171 13.88 3.25 1.27
CA PRO A 171 13.33 3.64 2.55
C PRO A 171 13.12 2.34 3.35
N PRO A 172 13.51 2.28 4.63
CA PRO A 172 13.56 1.05 5.43
C PRO A 172 12.26 0.23 5.45
N ASN A 173 11.15 0.82 5.01
CA ASN A 173 9.80 0.28 5.09
C ASN A 173 9.20 -0.14 3.74
N GLY A 174 10.02 -0.43 2.73
CA GLY A 174 9.78 -1.50 1.74
C GLY A 174 8.55 -1.49 0.82
N PHE A 175 7.62 -0.53 0.89
CA PHE A 175 6.41 -0.57 0.07
C PHE A 175 6.31 0.67 -0.81
N TRP A 176 6.15 0.42 -2.11
CA TRP A 176 5.93 1.39 -3.20
C TRP A 176 7.20 2.10 -3.72
N GLN A 177 8.03 1.33 -4.43
CA GLN A 177 9.10 1.93 -5.23
C GLN A 177 8.56 2.25 -6.63
N ILE A 178 8.58 3.52 -6.99
CA ILE A 178 8.40 3.98 -8.37
C ILE A 178 9.68 3.64 -9.10
N SER A 179 9.61 2.83 -10.15
CA SER A 179 10.78 2.52 -10.97
C SER A 179 11.07 3.63 -11.97
N ASP A 180 10.03 4.23 -12.55
CA ASP A 180 10.19 5.30 -13.53
C ASP A 180 8.94 6.18 -13.63
N ILE A 181 9.10 7.35 -14.24
CA ILE A 181 8.00 8.18 -14.73
C ILE A 181 8.13 8.24 -16.26
N THR A 182 7.09 7.79 -16.96
CA THR A 182 7.09 7.56 -18.42
C THR A 182 6.16 8.49 -19.19
N GLY A 183 5.36 9.29 -18.49
CA GLY A 183 4.38 10.18 -19.08
C GLY A 183 4.10 11.41 -18.22
N TYR A 184 3.65 12.48 -18.88
CA TYR A 184 3.20 13.71 -18.25
C TYR A 184 1.93 14.19 -18.96
N MET A 185 0.97 14.65 -18.17
CA MET A 185 -0.31 15.19 -18.61
C MET A 185 -0.55 16.51 -17.86
N PRO A 186 -0.59 17.66 -18.57
CA PRO A 186 -0.82 18.96 -17.95
C PRO A 186 -2.27 19.10 -17.43
N PRO A 187 -2.56 20.11 -16.59
CA PRO A 187 -3.79 20.17 -15.82
C PRO A 187 -5.06 20.30 -16.65
N TRP A 188 -5.00 21.00 -17.79
CA TRP A 188 -6.12 21.12 -18.70
C TRP A 188 -6.42 19.81 -19.46
N GLU A 189 -5.38 19.03 -19.81
CA GLU A 189 -5.56 17.70 -20.41
C GLU A 189 -6.15 16.74 -19.37
N ALA A 190 -5.63 16.76 -18.14
CA ALA A 190 -6.08 15.94 -17.01
C ALA A 190 -7.53 16.23 -16.61
N PHE A 191 -7.92 17.50 -16.53
CA PHE A 191 -9.29 17.94 -16.21
C PHE A 191 -10.32 17.41 -17.20
N CYS A 192 -9.94 17.28 -18.47
CA CYS A 192 -10.80 16.74 -19.52
C CYS A 192 -10.61 15.23 -19.71
N HIS A 193 -9.68 14.58 -19.00
CA HIS A 193 -9.37 13.16 -19.14
C HIS A 193 -10.35 12.31 -18.35
N GLU A 194 -10.83 11.20 -18.94
CA GLU A 194 -11.85 10.35 -18.31
C GLU A 194 -11.43 9.77 -16.96
N ARG A 195 -10.13 9.57 -16.76
CA ARG A 195 -9.54 9.04 -15.52
C ARG A 195 -8.77 10.07 -14.71
N GLY A 196 -8.43 11.20 -15.33
CA GLY A 196 -7.67 12.27 -14.67
C GLY A 196 -8.62 13.07 -13.80
N GLY A 197 -9.68 13.62 -14.40
CA GLY A 197 -10.84 14.21 -13.72
C GLY A 197 -10.57 15.44 -12.85
N PHE A 198 -9.33 15.68 -12.46
CA PHE A 198 -8.91 16.76 -11.59
C PHE A 198 -7.98 17.71 -12.35
N TYR A 199 -8.06 18.99 -12.00
CA TYR A 199 -7.22 20.04 -12.58
C TYR A 199 -5.82 20.02 -11.93
N GLN A 200 -5.05 18.95 -12.13
CA GLN A 200 -3.70 18.79 -11.57
C GLN A 200 -2.72 18.31 -12.63
N ASP A 201 -1.42 18.49 -12.39
CA ASP A 201 -0.40 17.78 -13.16
C ASP A 201 -0.50 16.27 -12.83
N PHE A 202 -0.58 15.45 -13.87
CA PHE A 202 -0.57 13.99 -13.75
C PHE A 202 0.67 13.42 -14.42
N TYR A 203 1.17 12.33 -13.87
CA TYR A 203 2.34 11.62 -14.37
C TYR A 203 2.05 10.14 -14.46
N GLN A 204 2.51 9.52 -15.55
CA GLN A 204 2.41 8.06 -15.69
C GLN A 204 3.59 7.44 -14.95
N VAL A 205 3.28 6.77 -13.85
CA VAL A 205 4.23 6.13 -12.93
C VAL A 205 4.33 4.66 -13.31
N GLN A 206 5.55 4.17 -13.53
CA GLN A 206 5.85 2.74 -13.61
C GLN A 206 6.22 2.24 -12.21
N TRP A 207 5.49 1.25 -11.72
CA TRP A 207 5.78 0.65 -10.42
C TRP A 207 6.92 -0.36 -10.52
N LYS A 208 7.75 -0.48 -9.47
CA LYS A 208 8.77 -1.53 -9.36
C LYS A 208 8.12 -2.87 -8.96
N LYS A 209 8.90 -3.95 -9.00
CA LYS A 209 8.47 -5.28 -8.53
C LYS A 209 7.96 -5.22 -7.08
N PRO A 210 6.89 -5.95 -6.73
CA PRO A 210 6.17 -6.91 -7.58
C PRO A 210 5.08 -6.29 -8.49
N LEU A 211 4.81 -5.00 -8.37
CA LEU A 211 3.67 -4.32 -9.00
C LEU A 211 3.90 -3.99 -10.47
N ASN A 212 5.14 -4.01 -10.94
CA ASN A 212 5.48 -3.80 -12.35
C ASN A 212 4.80 -4.78 -13.33
N LYS A 213 4.25 -5.90 -12.83
CA LYS A 213 3.48 -6.89 -13.60
C LYS A 213 2.01 -6.96 -13.18
N ALA A 214 1.59 -6.16 -12.21
CA ALA A 214 0.21 -6.18 -11.75
C ALA A 214 -0.71 -5.65 -12.86
N ASP A 215 -1.82 -6.34 -13.05
CA ASP A 215 -2.88 -5.87 -13.94
C ASP A 215 -3.68 -4.78 -13.21
N HIS A 216 -3.42 -3.54 -13.59
CA HIS A 216 -4.14 -2.37 -13.07
C HIS A 216 -5.40 -2.06 -13.90
N ALA A 217 -5.90 -2.96 -14.75
CA ALA A 217 -7.07 -2.70 -15.59
C ALA A 217 -8.32 -2.24 -14.81
N LYS A 218 -8.45 -2.68 -13.57
CA LYS A 218 -9.56 -2.32 -12.65
C LYS A 218 -9.29 -1.07 -11.81
N VAL A 219 -8.07 -0.55 -11.81
CA VAL A 219 -7.72 0.68 -11.10
C VAL A 219 -8.22 1.85 -11.92
N GLU A 220 -8.80 2.83 -11.23
CA GLU A 220 -9.40 4.01 -11.87
C GLU A 220 -8.40 4.77 -12.74
N ASN A 221 -7.19 4.98 -12.22
CA ASN A 221 -6.14 5.73 -12.89
C ASN A 221 -5.18 4.83 -13.67
N ARG A 222 -5.65 3.73 -14.27
CA ARG A 222 -4.75 2.83 -15.01
C ARG A 222 -3.96 3.57 -16.10
N GLY A 223 -2.67 3.29 -16.19
CA GLY A 223 -1.84 3.70 -17.31
C GLY A 223 -2.11 2.85 -18.54
N ASP A 224 -1.46 3.20 -19.66
CA ASP A 224 -1.59 2.44 -20.91
C ASP A 224 -0.72 1.18 -20.91
N GLU A 225 0.27 1.11 -20.02
CA GLU A 225 1.22 0.00 -19.91
C GLU A 225 0.96 -0.83 -18.64
N PRO A 226 1.13 -2.17 -18.68
CA PRO A 226 1.04 -3.01 -17.49
C PRO A 226 1.99 -2.55 -16.38
N GLY A 227 1.52 -2.57 -15.13
CA GLY A 227 2.29 -2.07 -14.01
C GLY A 227 2.49 -0.55 -13.99
N SER A 228 1.71 0.21 -14.77
CA SER A 228 1.70 1.68 -14.73
C SER A 228 0.34 2.28 -14.33
N THR A 229 0.37 3.43 -13.65
CA THR A 229 -0.80 4.23 -13.28
C THR A 229 -0.54 5.72 -13.50
N TRP A 230 -1.60 6.49 -13.72
CA TRP A 230 -1.56 7.95 -13.75
C TRP A 230 -1.72 8.48 -12.32
N GLU A 231 -0.68 9.08 -11.77
CA GLU A 231 -0.68 9.63 -10.42
C GLU A 231 -0.67 11.16 -10.47
N PRO A 232 -1.44 11.83 -9.60
CA PRO A 232 -1.36 13.29 -9.45
C PRO A 232 -0.01 13.69 -8.82
N ASP A 233 0.43 14.93 -9.05
CA ASP A 233 1.74 15.43 -8.57
C ASP A 233 1.93 15.29 -7.05
N ASP A 234 0.86 15.45 -6.26
CA ASP A 234 0.89 15.36 -4.80
C ASP A 234 1.07 13.92 -4.27
N CYS A 235 0.87 12.91 -5.12
CA CYS A 235 1.19 11.51 -4.82
C CYS A 235 2.66 11.14 -5.11
N ILE A 236 3.45 12.02 -5.75
CA ILE A 236 4.81 11.71 -6.20
C ILE A 236 5.84 12.40 -5.29
N PRO A 237 6.77 11.64 -4.67
CA PRO A 237 7.70 12.19 -3.69
C PRO A 237 8.70 13.18 -4.33
N PRO A 238 9.10 14.26 -3.62
CA PRO A 238 10.03 15.28 -4.12
C PRO A 238 11.35 14.74 -4.67
N CYS A 239 11.87 13.62 -4.14
CA CYS A 239 13.09 12.99 -4.63
C CYS A 239 13.01 12.51 -6.10
N LEU A 240 11.82 12.47 -6.70
CA LEU A 240 11.59 12.14 -8.11
C LEU A 240 11.33 13.38 -8.99
N ASP A 241 11.62 14.58 -8.49
CA ASP A 241 11.47 15.83 -9.26
C ASP A 241 12.27 15.83 -10.56
N GLY A 242 13.49 15.28 -10.56
CA GLY A 242 14.28 15.10 -11.79
C GLY A 242 13.53 14.29 -12.87
N LEU A 243 12.86 13.19 -12.48
CA LEU A 243 12.06 12.37 -13.42
C LEU A 243 10.83 13.14 -13.93
N ARG A 244 10.16 13.91 -13.07
CA ARG A 244 9.02 14.76 -13.44
C ARG A 244 9.41 15.83 -14.46
N LEU A 245 10.52 16.53 -14.23
CA LEU A 245 11.05 17.55 -15.13
C LEU A 245 11.46 16.97 -16.47
N ARG A 246 12.08 15.78 -16.46
CA ARG A 246 12.44 15.04 -17.67
C ARG A 246 11.21 14.73 -18.52
N GLU A 247 10.14 14.20 -17.93
CA GLU A 247 8.91 13.88 -18.67
C GLU A 247 8.14 15.12 -19.13
N LYS A 248 8.14 16.21 -18.36
CA LYS A 248 7.66 17.53 -18.81
C LYS A 248 8.41 17.97 -20.08
N GLY A 249 9.74 17.84 -20.09
CA GLY A 249 10.60 18.13 -21.25
C GLY A 249 10.29 17.23 -22.46
N LYS A 250 10.12 15.92 -22.26
CA LYS A 250 9.73 15.00 -23.33
C LYS A 250 8.35 15.32 -23.90
N TRP A 251 7.37 15.65 -23.06
CA TRP A 251 6.04 16.09 -23.50
C TRP A 251 6.13 17.37 -24.36
N LEU A 252 6.91 18.36 -23.92
CA LEU A 252 7.15 19.60 -24.68
C LEU A 252 7.69 19.31 -26.07
N LYS A 253 8.71 18.45 -26.16
CA LYS A 253 9.31 18.04 -27.43
C LYS A 253 8.28 17.37 -28.35
N ARG A 254 7.56 16.36 -27.84
CA ARG A 254 6.53 15.62 -28.61
C ARG A 254 5.43 16.55 -29.14
N LYS A 255 4.90 17.44 -28.29
CA LYS A 255 3.84 18.37 -28.67
C LYS A 255 4.32 19.43 -29.68
N ARG A 256 5.56 19.93 -29.56
CA ARG A 256 6.14 20.83 -30.58
C ARG A 256 6.27 20.16 -31.94
N GLU A 257 6.75 18.91 -31.95
CA GLU A 257 6.83 18.12 -33.19
C GLU A 257 5.46 17.90 -33.82
N GLN A 258 4.42 17.64 -32.99
CA GLN A 258 3.03 17.56 -33.45
C GLN A 258 2.53 18.89 -34.01
N GLU A 259 2.70 20.00 -33.28
CA GLU A 259 2.29 21.34 -33.72
C GLU A 259 3.00 21.77 -35.01
N GLN A 260 4.27 21.40 -35.18
CA GLN A 260 5.06 21.68 -36.39
C GLN A 260 4.60 20.82 -37.58
N LYS A 261 4.25 19.54 -37.35
CA LYS A 261 3.66 18.67 -38.37
C LYS A 261 2.31 19.21 -38.85
N GLU A 262 1.46 19.68 -37.94
CA GLU A 262 0.19 20.34 -38.27
C GLU A 262 0.40 21.59 -39.13
N SER A 263 1.31 22.49 -38.73
CA SER A 263 1.59 23.72 -39.50
C SER A 263 2.17 23.44 -40.89
N ASN A 264 2.98 22.39 -41.02
CA ASN A 264 3.54 21.98 -42.30
C ASN A 264 2.49 21.27 -43.17
N GLY A 265 1.61 20.48 -42.56
CA GLY A 265 0.50 19.78 -43.22
C GLY A 265 -0.50 20.74 -43.86
N ASP A 266 -0.88 21.81 -43.15
CA ASP A 266 -1.77 22.85 -43.69
C ASP A 266 -1.14 23.58 -44.89
N SER A 267 0.18 23.78 -44.86
CA SER A 267 0.94 24.41 -45.94
C SER A 267 1.06 23.52 -47.18
N GLN A 268 1.18 22.20 -47.00
CA GLN A 268 1.25 21.23 -48.11
C GLN A 268 -0.13 20.84 -48.67
N GLY A 269 -1.16 20.77 -47.83
CA GLY A 269 -2.55 20.52 -48.25
C GLY A 269 -3.11 21.63 -49.14
N ALA A 270 -2.79 22.89 -48.83
CA ALA A 270 -3.17 24.04 -49.65
C ALA A 270 -2.47 24.08 -51.02
N ALA A 271 -1.27 23.49 -51.15
CA ALA A 271 -0.55 23.36 -52.41
C ALA A 271 -1.06 22.18 -53.26
N ALA A 272 -1.39 21.04 -52.64
CA ALA A 272 -1.91 19.86 -53.34
C ALA A 272 -3.35 20.04 -53.86
N ALA A 273 -4.17 20.86 -53.19
CA ALA A 273 -5.55 21.15 -53.62
C ALA A 273 -5.64 21.98 -54.91
N LYS A 274 -4.55 22.64 -55.36
CA LYS A 274 -4.51 23.38 -56.63
C LYS A 274 -4.05 22.55 -57.85
N SER A 275 -3.74 21.26 -57.67
CA SER A 275 -3.10 20.44 -58.73
C SER A 275 -3.93 19.28 -59.29
N LYS A 276 -5.19 19.07 -58.87
CA LYS A 276 -5.99 17.93 -59.39
C LYS A 276 -6.99 18.36 -60.46
N ARG A 277 -6.58 18.19 -61.72
CA ARG A 277 -7.48 18.03 -62.88
C ARG A 277 -8.39 16.82 -62.66
N PRO A 278 -9.65 16.84 -63.13
CA PRO A 278 -10.56 15.71 -62.99
C PRO A 278 -10.12 14.57 -63.91
N ARG A 279 -9.85 13.38 -63.35
CA ARG A 279 -9.73 12.14 -64.13
C ARG A 279 -11.09 11.46 -64.10
N ASN A 280 -11.73 11.49 -65.26
CA ASN A 280 -12.93 10.75 -65.63
C ASN A 280 -12.53 9.28 -65.84
N GLU A 281 -13.25 8.33 -65.26
CA GLU A 281 -13.33 6.93 -65.72
C GLU A 281 -14.40 6.22 -64.90
N GLY A 282 -15.51 5.90 -65.54
CA GLY A 282 -16.55 5.04 -65.01
C GLY A 282 -16.31 3.58 -65.35
N SER A 283 -16.93 2.66 -64.60
CA SER A 283 -17.80 1.59 -65.10
C SER A 283 -18.15 0.58 -63.98
N PRO A 284 -19.29 -0.14 -64.11
CA PRO A 284 -19.97 -0.82 -63.01
C PRO A 284 -19.74 -2.34 -63.01
N LYS A 285 -19.92 -3.02 -61.87
CA LYS A 285 -20.10 -4.49 -61.80
C LYS A 285 -20.91 -4.96 -60.57
N LEU A 286 -22.15 -5.35 -60.86
CA LEU A 286 -22.95 -6.52 -60.44
C LEU A 286 -22.69 -7.29 -59.11
N LEU A 287 -23.79 -7.39 -58.34
CA LEU A 287 -24.40 -8.55 -57.64
C LEU A 287 -23.63 -9.88 -57.56
N ASP A 288 -23.59 -10.53 -56.38
CA ASP A 288 -24.40 -11.73 -56.06
C ASP A 288 -24.29 -12.17 -54.58
N GLY A 289 -25.31 -12.87 -54.09
CA GLY A 289 -25.53 -13.24 -52.68
C GLY A 289 -24.92 -14.56 -52.20
N GLY A 290 -25.20 -14.89 -50.94
CA GLY A 290 -24.92 -16.21 -50.35
C GLY A 290 -24.86 -16.20 -48.82
N SER A 291 -25.95 -16.59 -48.16
CA SER A 291 -25.99 -16.87 -46.72
C SER A 291 -25.35 -18.23 -46.40
N PRO A 292 -24.64 -18.40 -45.28
CA PRO A 292 -24.07 -19.70 -44.90
C PRO A 292 -25.08 -20.60 -44.16
N PRO A 293 -24.98 -21.93 -44.30
CA PRO A 293 -25.92 -22.90 -43.74
C PRO A 293 -25.71 -23.15 -42.24
N GLU A 294 -26.83 -23.46 -41.59
CA GLU A 294 -26.97 -23.83 -40.17
C GLU A 294 -26.45 -25.26 -39.94
N VAL A 295 -25.50 -25.43 -39.02
CA VAL A 295 -24.87 -26.72 -38.68
C VAL A 295 -25.51 -27.29 -37.41
N GLU A 296 -26.13 -28.45 -37.53
CA GLU A 296 -26.71 -29.22 -36.41
C GLU A 296 -25.62 -29.67 -35.41
N LYS A 297 -25.90 -29.50 -34.11
CA LYS A 297 -25.03 -29.94 -33.00
C LYS A 297 -25.22 -31.43 -32.68
N PRO A 298 -24.14 -32.21 -32.46
CA PRO A 298 -24.23 -33.58 -31.97
C PRO A 298 -24.61 -33.66 -30.47
N PRO A 299 -25.23 -34.78 -30.01
CA PRO A 299 -25.61 -34.96 -28.61
C PRO A 299 -24.40 -35.13 -27.67
N PRO A 300 -24.50 -34.70 -26.40
CA PRO A 300 -23.38 -34.74 -25.46
C PRO A 300 -23.05 -36.17 -25.01
N PRO A 301 -21.76 -36.49 -24.78
CA PRO A 301 -21.32 -37.79 -24.26
C PRO A 301 -21.71 -38.00 -22.78
N PRO A 302 -21.81 -39.26 -22.31
CA PRO A 302 -22.16 -39.56 -20.92
C PRO A 302 -21.12 -39.02 -19.93
N PRO A 303 -21.54 -38.59 -18.71
CA PRO A 303 -20.66 -37.99 -17.72
C PRO A 303 -19.62 -39.00 -17.23
N LYS A 304 -18.34 -38.61 -17.26
CA LYS A 304 -17.23 -39.39 -16.71
C LYS A 304 -17.25 -39.26 -15.18
N MET A 305 -17.28 -40.38 -14.48
CA MET A 305 -17.16 -40.38 -13.01
C MET A 305 -15.80 -39.83 -12.55
N GLY A 306 -15.84 -38.88 -11.62
CA GLY A 306 -14.66 -38.22 -11.06
C GLY A 306 -13.72 -39.22 -10.36
N ARG A 307 -12.45 -39.23 -10.78
CA ARG A 307 -11.45 -40.25 -10.42
C ARG A 307 -10.66 -40.01 -9.13
N TYR A 308 -10.95 -38.96 -8.35
CA TYR A 308 -10.05 -38.58 -7.25
C TYR A 308 -10.76 -38.67 -5.89
N ARG A 309 -10.51 -39.78 -5.18
CA ARG A 309 -10.66 -39.83 -3.72
C ARG A 309 -9.45 -39.16 -3.07
N ARG A 310 -9.69 -38.42 -1.99
CA ARG A 310 -8.63 -37.91 -1.10
C ARG A 310 -7.76 -39.08 -0.65
N ASN A 311 -6.45 -38.91 -0.74
CA ASN A 311 -5.43 -39.92 -0.42
C ASN A 311 -5.31 -40.26 1.08
N GLY A 312 -6.14 -39.66 1.95
CA GLY A 312 -6.13 -39.91 3.39
C GLY A 312 -5.03 -39.18 4.17
N THR A 313 -4.33 -38.20 3.58
CA THR A 313 -3.35 -37.40 4.34
C THR A 313 -4.03 -36.51 5.39
N PRO A 314 -3.41 -36.33 6.58
CA PRO A 314 -3.94 -35.45 7.63
C PRO A 314 -4.12 -34.00 7.15
N LEU A 315 -5.16 -33.33 7.69
CA LEU A 315 -5.40 -31.90 7.46
C LEU A 315 -4.19 -31.07 7.92
N ILE A 316 -3.92 -29.96 7.22
CA ILE A 316 -2.95 -28.97 7.69
C ILE A 316 -3.52 -28.37 8.98
N GLN A 317 -2.78 -28.47 10.09
CA GLN A 317 -3.23 -27.92 11.37
C GLN A 317 -3.32 -26.39 11.31
N ASP A 318 -4.40 -25.84 11.86
CA ASP A 318 -4.63 -24.41 12.00
C ASP A 318 -3.52 -23.81 12.87
N MET A 319 -2.80 -22.85 12.28
CA MET A 319 -1.70 -22.16 12.92
C MET A 319 -2.13 -21.41 14.19
N PHE A 320 -3.35 -20.89 14.26
CA PHE A 320 -3.87 -20.17 15.43
C PHE A 320 -4.69 -21.06 16.39
N ARG A 321 -5.13 -22.24 15.94
CA ARG A 321 -5.93 -23.19 16.74
C ARG A 321 -5.54 -24.62 16.43
N LEU A 322 -4.38 -25.06 16.91
CA LEU A 322 -3.74 -26.37 16.64
C LEU A 322 -4.67 -27.60 16.66
N LYS A 323 -5.76 -27.55 17.44
CA LYS A 323 -6.79 -28.61 17.54
C LYS A 323 -7.78 -28.64 16.37
N ARG A 324 -7.74 -27.69 15.44
CA ARG A 324 -8.55 -27.61 14.22
C ARG A 324 -7.62 -27.76 13.04
N GLY A 325 -7.99 -28.60 12.07
CA GLY A 325 -7.29 -28.68 10.78
C GLY A 325 -8.08 -27.94 9.71
N HIS A 326 -7.40 -27.32 8.75
CA HIS A 326 -7.99 -26.69 7.58
C HIS A 326 -7.57 -27.42 6.30
N ASP A 327 -8.50 -27.60 5.37
CA ASP A 327 -8.22 -28.01 3.99
C ASP A 327 -8.07 -26.75 3.14
N PHE A 328 -6.97 -26.01 3.31
CA PHE A 328 -6.59 -24.94 2.37
C PHE A 328 -5.49 -25.47 1.45
N ASP A 329 -5.91 -26.19 0.40
CA ASP A 329 -5.07 -26.35 -0.78
C ASP A 329 -5.41 -25.18 -1.72
N PRO A 330 -4.50 -24.23 -2.00
CA PRO A 330 -4.81 -23.12 -2.89
C PRO A 330 -5.18 -23.70 -4.27
N PRO A 331 -6.40 -23.44 -4.79
CA PRO A 331 -6.83 -24.11 -6.00
C PRO A 331 -5.93 -23.71 -7.16
N LYS A 332 -5.27 -24.70 -7.77
CA LYS A 332 -4.80 -24.56 -9.14
C LYS A 332 -6.03 -24.28 -9.99
N ILE A 333 -6.01 -23.11 -10.62
CA ILE A 333 -7.10 -22.48 -11.38
C ILE A 333 -7.88 -23.49 -12.22
N ASN A 334 -9.22 -23.48 -12.04
CA ASN A 334 -10.25 -24.12 -12.85
C ASN A 334 -10.02 -25.61 -13.16
N ASN A 335 -10.54 -26.48 -12.30
CA ASN A 335 -10.82 -27.86 -12.67
C ASN A 335 -12.35 -28.07 -12.78
N PRO A 336 -12.99 -27.64 -13.89
CA PRO A 336 -14.44 -27.77 -14.08
C PRO A 336 -14.92 -29.23 -14.07
N ASP A 337 -14.01 -30.19 -14.23
CA ASP A 337 -14.29 -31.63 -14.28
C ASP A 337 -14.60 -32.27 -12.92
N VAL A 338 -14.31 -31.63 -11.78
CA VAL A 338 -14.73 -32.17 -10.47
C VAL A 338 -16.27 -32.17 -10.36
N ARG A 339 -16.95 -31.26 -11.09
CA ARG A 339 -18.41 -31.05 -11.05
C ARG A 339 -19.23 -32.13 -11.77
N THR A 340 -18.62 -32.90 -12.68
CA THR A 340 -19.34 -33.86 -13.52
C THR A 340 -19.51 -35.23 -12.85
N GLY A 341 -18.80 -35.50 -11.75
CA GLY A 341 -18.81 -36.79 -11.07
C GLY A 341 -19.70 -36.91 -9.83
N TRP A 342 -20.30 -35.83 -9.34
CA TRP A 342 -21.13 -35.89 -8.13
C TRP A 342 -22.57 -36.33 -8.44
N PRO A 343 -23.14 -37.31 -7.69
CA PRO A 343 -24.52 -37.74 -7.86
C PRO A 343 -25.48 -36.57 -7.61
N LYS A 344 -26.38 -36.30 -8.56
CA LYS A 344 -27.38 -35.21 -8.47
C LYS A 344 -28.79 -35.75 -8.20
N LYS A 345 -28.98 -37.05 -8.35
CA LYS A 345 -30.21 -37.79 -8.08
C LYS A 345 -29.90 -39.01 -7.23
N ALA A 346 -30.91 -39.56 -6.57
CA ALA A 346 -30.76 -40.79 -5.80
C ALA A 346 -30.25 -41.93 -6.69
N GLU A 347 -30.71 -41.99 -7.95
CA GLU A 347 -30.29 -43.00 -8.93
C GLU A 347 -28.82 -42.88 -9.37
N ASP A 348 -28.18 -41.71 -9.18
CA ASP A 348 -26.78 -41.50 -9.55
C ASP A 348 -25.82 -42.11 -8.50
N TYR A 349 -26.33 -42.53 -7.32
CA TYR A 349 -25.52 -43.21 -6.31
C TYR A 349 -25.24 -44.67 -6.72
N PRO A 350 -24.03 -45.19 -6.45
CA PRO A 350 -23.71 -46.59 -6.76
C PRO A 350 -24.69 -47.57 -6.10
N PRO A 351 -25.07 -48.67 -6.78
CA PRO A 351 -25.97 -49.67 -6.22
C PRO A 351 -25.49 -50.18 -4.85
N GLY A 352 -26.38 -50.16 -3.85
CA GLY A 352 -26.10 -50.61 -2.48
C GLY A 352 -25.69 -49.52 -1.49
N TYR A 353 -25.56 -48.26 -1.92
CA TYR A 353 -25.30 -47.12 -1.03
C TYR A 353 -26.59 -46.29 -0.84
N GLY A 354 -26.88 -45.87 0.40
CA GLY A 354 -27.98 -44.96 0.68
C GLY A 354 -27.69 -43.56 0.14
N CYS A 355 -28.67 -42.93 -0.51
CA CYS A 355 -28.54 -41.54 -0.94
C CYS A 355 -28.71 -40.59 0.26
N ALA A 356 -28.01 -39.45 0.25
CA ALA A 356 -28.36 -38.35 1.14
C ALA A 356 -29.76 -37.84 0.78
N ASP A 357 -30.49 -37.25 1.73
CA ASP A 357 -31.80 -36.62 1.47
C ASP A 357 -31.72 -35.13 1.81
N PRO A 358 -31.74 -34.22 0.81
CA PRO A 358 -31.87 -34.51 -0.62
C PRO A 358 -30.58 -35.10 -1.24
N PRO A 359 -30.69 -35.89 -2.33
CA PRO A 359 -29.54 -36.46 -3.01
C PRO A 359 -28.77 -35.36 -3.76
N GLY A 360 -27.54 -35.09 -3.31
CA GLY A 360 -26.68 -34.07 -3.89
C GLY A 360 -26.95 -32.66 -3.37
N LEU A 361 -26.81 -31.67 -4.25
CA LEU A 361 -27.01 -30.26 -3.94
C LEU A 361 -28.48 -29.98 -3.59
N CYS A 362 -28.71 -29.01 -2.71
CA CYS A 362 -30.02 -28.63 -2.17
C CYS A 362 -31.12 -28.39 -3.26
N SER A 363 -30.71 -28.19 -4.51
CA SER A 363 -31.51 -28.29 -5.73
C SER A 363 -30.60 -28.61 -6.92
N ALA A 364 -31.17 -28.96 -8.08
CA ALA A 364 -30.40 -29.22 -9.32
C ALA A 364 -29.47 -28.06 -9.75
N ASN A 365 -29.74 -26.85 -9.25
CA ASN A 365 -28.98 -25.63 -9.51
C ASN A 365 -28.30 -25.06 -8.25
N CYS A 366 -28.44 -25.72 -7.09
CA CYS A 366 -27.85 -25.22 -5.85
C CYS A 366 -26.34 -25.49 -5.84
N ASP A 367 -25.57 -24.64 -5.19
CA ASP A 367 -24.10 -24.66 -5.16
C ASP A 367 -23.60 -24.68 -3.70
N CYS A 368 -24.40 -25.31 -2.82
CA CYS A 368 -24.30 -25.24 -1.36
C CYS A 368 -23.20 -26.13 -0.76
N MET A 369 -22.69 -27.13 -1.49
CA MET A 369 -21.69 -28.11 -1.02
C MET A 369 -20.31 -27.94 -1.70
N ASP A 370 -20.07 -26.79 -2.35
CA ASP A 370 -18.82 -26.50 -3.07
C ASP A 370 -17.83 -25.76 -2.16
N ASP A 371 -16.99 -26.50 -1.40
CA ASP A 371 -15.88 -25.94 -0.62
C ASP A 371 -14.73 -25.40 -1.51
N GLN A 372 -14.84 -25.52 -2.85
CA GLN A 372 -13.81 -25.07 -3.80
C GLN A 372 -14.23 -23.87 -4.66
N ARG A 373 -15.44 -23.33 -4.50
CA ARG A 373 -15.75 -22.03 -5.12
C ARG A 373 -15.12 -20.90 -4.33
N ALA A 374 -14.71 -19.84 -5.03
CA ALA A 374 -14.34 -18.59 -4.37
C ALA A 374 -15.47 -18.23 -3.41
N GLN A 375 -15.16 -18.18 -2.12
CA GLN A 375 -16.14 -17.88 -1.09
C GLN A 375 -16.78 -16.54 -1.45
N LYS A 376 -18.11 -16.53 -1.54
CA LYS A 376 -18.84 -15.28 -1.80
C LYS A 376 -18.64 -14.40 -0.57
N SER A 377 -18.64 -13.09 -0.75
CA SER A 377 -18.38 -12.13 0.35
C SER A 377 -19.22 -12.38 1.59
N TRP A 378 -20.50 -12.75 1.44
CA TRP A 378 -21.39 -13.08 2.55
C TRP A 378 -21.00 -14.34 3.34
N GLU A 379 -20.15 -15.20 2.78
CA GLU A 379 -19.66 -16.42 3.41
C GLU A 379 -18.41 -16.17 4.24
N THR A 380 -17.58 -15.21 3.85
CA THR A 380 -16.41 -14.74 4.61
C THR A 380 -16.77 -13.67 5.63
N SER A 381 -17.87 -12.95 5.43
CA SER A 381 -18.35 -11.88 6.31
C SER A 381 -19.45 -12.32 7.29
N LYS A 382 -19.45 -13.60 7.72
CA LYS A 382 -20.45 -14.07 8.69
C LYS A 382 -20.14 -13.47 10.07
N ASN A 383 -21.18 -13.02 10.79
CA ASN A 383 -21.05 -12.41 12.13
C ASN A 383 -20.38 -13.29 13.21
N TRP A 384 -20.17 -14.59 12.95
CA TRP A 384 -19.43 -15.49 13.85
C TRP A 384 -17.96 -15.69 13.43
N LEU A 385 -17.60 -15.33 12.19
CA LEU A 385 -16.21 -15.23 11.73
C LEU A 385 -15.61 -13.88 12.15
N GLU A 386 -16.41 -12.82 12.09
CA GLU A 386 -16.04 -11.51 12.59
C GLU A 386 -16.55 -11.32 14.02
N ASP A 387 -15.65 -11.36 14.99
CA ASP A 387 -15.96 -10.92 16.35
C ASP A 387 -16.18 -9.39 16.31
N GLY A 388 -17.44 -8.96 16.32
CA GLY A 388 -17.81 -7.55 16.24
C GLY A 388 -17.17 -6.70 17.33
N LYS A 389 -16.89 -7.28 18.51
CA LYS A 389 -16.14 -6.59 19.56
C LYS A 389 -14.69 -6.41 19.14
N ARG A 390 -14.03 -7.48 18.70
CA ARG A 390 -12.64 -7.42 18.20
C ARG A 390 -12.50 -6.44 17.03
N HIS A 391 -13.45 -6.41 16.09
CA HIS A 391 -13.44 -5.47 14.97
C HIS A 391 -13.60 -4.03 15.47
N THR A 392 -14.53 -3.78 16.38
CA THR A 392 -14.72 -2.45 16.99
C THR A 392 -13.48 -2.00 17.74
N ASP A 393 -12.89 -2.88 18.56
CA ASP A 393 -11.68 -2.61 19.32
C ASP A 393 -10.48 -2.34 18.38
N ALA A 394 -10.35 -3.11 17.30
CA ALA A 394 -9.30 -2.90 16.29
C ALA A 394 -9.49 -1.58 15.53
N THR A 395 -10.70 -1.27 15.07
CA THR A 395 -11.01 -0.01 14.40
C THR A 395 -10.76 1.17 15.32
N MET A 396 -11.21 1.11 16.57
CA MET A 396 -10.93 2.11 17.59
C MET A 396 -9.42 2.28 17.83
N ALA A 397 -8.66 1.19 17.90
CA ALA A 397 -7.21 1.25 18.05
C ALA A 397 -6.52 1.91 16.83
N LEU A 398 -6.94 1.59 15.61
CA LEU A 398 -6.44 2.20 14.38
C LEU A 398 -6.80 3.69 14.31
N ASP A 399 -8.01 4.07 14.71
CA ASP A 399 -8.44 5.47 14.73
C ASP A 399 -7.72 6.27 15.82
N MET A 400 -7.54 5.69 17.01
CA MET A 400 -6.73 6.29 18.07
C MET A 400 -5.27 6.49 17.65
N LEU A 401 -4.70 5.51 16.93
CA LEU A 401 -3.36 5.64 16.37
C LEU A 401 -3.33 6.72 15.28
N SER A 402 -4.33 6.76 14.38
CA SER A 402 -4.46 7.78 13.34
C SER A 402 -4.65 9.20 13.89
N ALA A 403 -5.28 9.33 15.05
CA ALA A 403 -5.47 10.60 15.74
C ALA A 403 -4.16 11.15 16.33
N GLN A 404 -3.13 10.30 16.50
CA GLN A 404 -1.78 10.72 16.89
C GLN A 404 -1.03 11.30 15.69
N SER A 405 -1.59 12.35 15.09
CA SER A 405 -1.09 13.00 13.86
C SER A 405 0.28 13.67 14.00
N ARG A 406 0.89 13.65 15.19
CA ARG A 406 2.30 14.03 15.41
C ARG A 406 3.25 12.85 15.27
N PHE A 407 2.74 11.64 15.46
CA PHE A 407 3.51 10.40 15.49
C PHE A 407 3.39 9.64 14.17
N VAL A 408 2.16 9.51 13.66
CA VAL A 408 1.88 8.75 12.45
C VAL A 408 0.95 9.51 11.51
N ARG A 409 1.12 9.27 10.21
CA ARG A 409 0.21 9.68 9.14
C ARG A 409 -0.39 8.45 8.49
N ARG A 410 -1.71 8.49 8.31
CA ARG A 410 -2.44 7.48 7.55
C ARG A 410 -2.29 7.76 6.06
N ARG A 411 -1.84 6.79 5.28
CA ARG A 411 -1.73 6.84 3.82
C ARG A 411 -2.58 5.77 3.14
N GLY A 412 -2.70 5.88 1.83
CA GLY A 412 -3.35 4.88 0.97
C GLY A 412 -4.87 4.79 1.14
N GLN A 413 -5.53 5.84 1.62
CA GLN A 413 -7.00 5.91 1.64
C GLN A 413 -7.58 5.79 0.23
N VAL A 414 -6.97 6.44 -0.77
CA VAL A 414 -7.41 6.39 -2.17
C VAL A 414 -7.15 5.01 -2.78
N THR A 415 -5.99 4.43 -2.51
CA THR A 415 -5.61 3.10 -3.02
C THR A 415 -6.28 1.94 -2.27
N LYS A 416 -7.03 2.23 -1.20
CA LYS A 416 -7.58 1.27 -0.21
C LYS A 416 -6.53 0.45 0.52
N CYS A 417 -5.24 0.76 0.35
CA CYS A 417 -4.15 0.18 1.11
C CYS A 417 -3.87 1.07 2.33
N CYS A 418 -4.73 1.05 3.34
CA CYS A 418 -4.54 1.87 4.55
C CYS A 418 -3.28 1.43 5.31
N TYR A 419 -2.27 2.29 5.41
CA TYR A 419 -1.10 2.08 6.26
C TYR A 419 -0.76 3.32 7.08
N PHE A 420 -0.03 3.12 8.17
CA PHE A 420 0.54 4.19 8.98
C PHE A 420 2.02 4.34 8.65
N GLU A 421 2.45 5.56 8.34
CA GLU A 421 3.86 5.93 8.27
C GLU A 421 4.20 6.85 9.44
N THR A 422 5.45 6.86 9.89
CA THR A 422 5.90 7.79 10.94
C THR A 422 6.07 9.18 10.34
N ASN A 423 5.67 10.23 11.05
CA ASN A 423 5.86 11.61 10.56
C ASN A 423 7.32 12.10 10.65
N GLN A 424 8.20 11.34 11.28
CA GLN A 424 9.60 11.70 11.37
C GLN A 424 10.36 11.24 10.14
N THR A 425 10.72 12.20 9.31
CA THR A 425 11.54 12.01 8.10
C THR A 425 13.04 12.12 8.40
N SER A 426 13.42 12.75 9.51
CA SER A 426 14.80 12.82 10.00
C SER A 426 14.97 12.05 11.31
N PHE A 427 15.99 11.21 11.36
CA PHE A 427 16.39 10.58 12.60
C PHE A 427 17.18 11.61 13.42
N GLY A 428 16.60 12.11 14.51
CA GLY A 428 17.31 12.95 15.49
C GLY A 428 18.47 12.23 16.18
N ASP A 429 18.93 12.74 17.32
CA ASP A 429 19.98 12.08 18.10
C ASP A 429 19.59 10.63 18.48
N GLN A 430 20.21 9.66 17.82
CA GLN A 430 19.98 8.24 18.05
C GLN A 430 20.83 7.66 19.19
N THR A 431 21.53 8.48 19.98
CA THR A 431 22.44 8.00 21.05
C THR A 431 21.72 7.05 22.00
N HIS A 432 20.54 7.45 22.49
CA HIS A 432 19.73 6.62 23.39
C HIS A 432 19.18 5.37 22.70
N THR A 433 18.74 5.49 21.45
CA THR A 433 18.25 4.37 20.64
C THR A 433 19.33 3.31 20.42
N LYS A 434 20.53 3.73 20.01
CA LYS A 434 21.69 2.83 19.82
C LYS A 434 22.14 2.19 21.13
N ALA A 435 22.12 2.93 22.23
CA ALA A 435 22.44 2.39 23.56
C ALA A 435 21.45 1.29 23.98
N ALA A 436 20.15 1.51 23.77
CA ALA A 436 19.10 0.54 24.07
C ALA A 436 19.23 -0.73 23.22
N LEU A 437 19.42 -0.58 21.90
CA LEU A 437 19.61 -1.73 20.99
C LEU A 437 20.89 -2.51 21.30
N THR A 438 21.96 -1.81 21.66
CA THR A 438 23.24 -2.44 22.05
C THR A 438 23.08 -3.26 23.33
N LEU A 439 22.39 -2.71 24.34
CA LEU A 439 22.10 -3.46 25.56
C LEU A 439 21.14 -4.62 25.31
N ALA A 440 20.15 -4.47 24.42
CA ALA A 440 19.25 -5.55 24.02
C ALA A 440 20.04 -6.71 23.42
N LYS A 441 20.98 -6.41 22.51
CA LYS A 441 21.86 -7.40 21.90
C LYS A 441 22.71 -8.15 22.93
N GLU A 442 23.24 -7.45 23.94
CA GLU A 442 23.99 -8.09 25.03
C GLU A 442 23.14 -9.10 25.81
N PHE A 443 21.87 -8.77 26.06
CA PHE A 443 20.91 -9.69 26.65
C PHE A 443 20.62 -10.89 25.73
N GLU A 444 20.40 -10.66 24.44
CA GLU A 444 20.16 -11.72 23.44
C GLU A 444 21.33 -12.71 23.37
N ASP A 445 22.56 -12.19 23.34
CA ASP A 445 23.77 -13.00 23.29
C ASP A 445 23.98 -13.78 24.61
N SER A 446 23.67 -13.15 25.75
CA SER A 446 23.65 -13.82 27.06
C SER A 446 22.61 -14.94 27.13
N VAL A 447 21.39 -14.71 26.63
CA VAL A 447 20.34 -15.73 26.57
C VAL A 447 20.78 -16.91 25.70
N LYS A 448 21.37 -16.64 24.52
CA LYS A 448 21.92 -17.69 23.64
C LYS A 448 23.02 -18.50 24.32
N ALA A 449 23.90 -17.85 25.08
CA ALA A 449 24.95 -18.53 25.84
C ALA A 449 24.35 -19.43 26.93
N VAL A 450 23.38 -18.93 27.71
CA VAL A 450 22.69 -19.69 28.75
C VAL A 450 21.93 -20.89 28.17
N LEU A 451 21.28 -20.75 27.02
CA LEU A 451 20.55 -21.86 26.37
C LEU A 451 21.48 -22.96 25.82
N LYS A 452 22.77 -22.67 25.63
CA LYS A 452 23.78 -23.68 25.29
C LYS A 452 24.26 -24.47 26.51
N GLU A 453 23.85 -24.13 27.72
CA GLU A 453 24.34 -24.79 28.94
C GLU A 453 23.21 -24.97 29.95
N ILE A 454 22.09 -25.56 29.54
CA ILE A 454 20.93 -25.79 30.40
C ILE A 454 21.21 -26.97 31.34
N PRO A 455 21.33 -26.77 32.67
CA PRO A 455 21.50 -27.88 33.59
C PRO A 455 20.25 -28.77 33.61
N ILE A 456 20.43 -30.08 33.55
CA ILE A 456 19.28 -30.99 33.55
C ILE A 456 18.43 -30.92 34.82
N SER A 457 19.04 -30.64 35.97
CA SER A 457 18.34 -30.51 37.26
C SER A 457 17.24 -29.45 37.21
N VAL A 458 17.43 -28.40 36.41
CA VAL A 458 16.45 -27.32 36.23
C VAL A 458 15.21 -27.80 35.45
N LEU A 459 15.34 -28.86 34.64
CA LEU A 459 14.23 -29.47 33.89
C LEU A 459 13.54 -30.61 34.65
N GLU A 460 14.20 -31.19 35.66
CA GLU A 460 13.68 -32.27 36.52
C GLU A 460 12.81 -31.72 37.67
N GLU A 461 13.06 -30.49 38.12
CA GLU A 461 12.38 -29.89 39.26
C GLU A 461 10.94 -29.45 38.95
N ASN A 462 10.03 -29.57 39.92
CA ASN A 462 8.72 -28.88 39.97
C ASN A 462 8.86 -27.33 40.10
N GLY A 463 10.00 -26.78 39.69
CA GLY A 463 10.33 -25.37 39.77
C GLY A 463 9.68 -24.54 38.68
N ASP A 464 10.11 -23.28 38.58
CA ASP A 464 9.63 -22.39 37.53
C ASP A 464 10.02 -22.95 36.16
N SER A 465 9.05 -23.04 35.26
CA SER A 465 9.22 -23.69 33.97
C SER A 465 10.20 -22.93 33.07
N VAL A 466 11.13 -23.66 32.45
CA VAL A 466 12.05 -23.13 31.45
C VAL A 466 11.30 -22.94 30.14
N ARG A 467 11.20 -21.70 29.66
CA ARG A 467 10.60 -21.36 28.37
C ARG A 467 11.65 -20.75 27.46
N ILE A 468 11.64 -21.13 26.18
CA ILE A 468 12.52 -20.53 25.18
C ILE A 468 12.03 -19.10 24.86
N PRO A 469 12.79 -18.04 25.18
CA PRO A 469 12.37 -16.66 24.95
C PRO A 469 12.54 -16.30 23.46
N CYS A 470 11.48 -16.50 22.67
CA CYS A 470 11.52 -16.26 21.22
C CYS A 470 11.99 -14.85 20.85
N SER A 471 11.60 -13.83 21.62
CA SER A 471 11.93 -12.44 21.31
C SER A 471 13.43 -12.17 21.39
N ALA A 472 14.14 -12.90 22.25
CA ALA A 472 15.60 -12.82 22.39
C ALA A 472 16.37 -13.47 21.21
N LEU A 473 15.68 -14.26 20.38
CA LEU A 473 16.30 -15.14 19.41
C LEU A 473 15.90 -14.78 17.97
N LEU A 474 14.75 -14.12 17.80
CA LEU A 474 14.28 -13.57 16.53
C LEU A 474 15.04 -12.30 16.16
N LYS A 475 15.18 -12.07 14.86
CA LYS A 475 15.76 -10.83 14.33
C LYS A 475 14.87 -9.64 14.71
N PRO A 476 15.41 -8.42 14.81
CA PRO A 476 14.59 -7.23 15.10
C PRO A 476 13.44 -6.99 14.12
N SER A 477 13.60 -7.38 12.85
CA SER A 477 12.54 -7.30 11.82
C SER A 477 11.44 -8.36 11.98
N GLU A 478 11.67 -9.35 12.85
CA GLU A 478 10.81 -10.52 13.07
C GLU A 478 10.33 -10.56 14.54
N ASP A 479 10.27 -9.41 15.22
CA ASP A 479 9.96 -9.28 16.65
C ASP A 479 8.45 -9.44 16.95
N TYR A 480 7.88 -10.56 16.52
CA TYR A 480 6.53 -10.99 16.84
C TYR A 480 6.57 -12.42 17.39
N ALA A 481 5.60 -12.76 18.25
CA ALA A 481 5.56 -14.09 18.85
C ALA A 481 5.46 -15.16 17.75
N PRO A 482 6.27 -16.23 17.79
CA PRO A 482 6.15 -17.33 16.86
C PRO A 482 4.80 -17.99 17.07
N VAL A 483 4.27 -18.51 15.98
CA VAL A 483 3.01 -19.22 16.01
C VAL A 483 3.20 -20.61 16.61
N GLN A 484 4.35 -21.23 16.35
CA GLN A 484 4.71 -22.51 16.96
C GLN A 484 6.20 -22.61 17.29
N PHE A 485 6.48 -23.33 18.37
CA PHE A 485 7.79 -23.84 18.74
C PHE A 485 7.88 -25.31 18.35
N GLN A 486 8.82 -25.68 17.49
CA GLN A 486 9.00 -27.07 17.08
C GLN A 486 10.39 -27.58 17.40
N LEU A 487 10.50 -28.82 17.91
CA LEU A 487 11.78 -29.50 17.92
C LEU A 487 12.10 -29.93 16.50
N SER A 488 13.32 -29.70 16.03
CA SER A 488 13.74 -30.10 14.69
C SER A 488 13.41 -31.57 14.42
N GLN A 489 12.92 -31.89 13.22
CA GLN A 489 12.46 -33.25 12.87
C GLN A 489 13.55 -34.31 13.03
N THR A 490 14.81 -33.91 12.84
CA THR A 490 15.99 -34.79 12.96
C THR A 490 16.50 -34.91 14.39
N SER A 491 15.90 -34.20 15.35
CA SER A 491 16.39 -34.18 16.73
C SER A 491 15.97 -35.44 17.48
N THR A 492 16.97 -36.15 18.00
CA THR A 492 16.77 -37.26 18.96
C THR A 492 16.15 -36.77 20.28
N ALA A 493 16.12 -35.46 20.52
CA ALA A 493 15.51 -34.84 21.70
C ALA A 493 14.03 -35.17 21.88
N ARG A 494 13.30 -35.42 20.79
CA ARG A 494 11.86 -35.78 20.86
C ARG A 494 11.58 -37.05 21.69
N GLN A 495 12.59 -37.89 21.92
CA GLN A 495 12.47 -39.11 22.73
C GLN A 495 12.51 -38.84 24.23
N TRP A 496 13.10 -37.73 24.67
CA TRP A 496 13.39 -37.44 26.08
C TRP A 496 13.05 -36.00 26.51
N LEU A 497 12.65 -35.14 25.58
CA LEU A 497 12.31 -33.73 25.80
C LEU A 497 10.95 -33.42 25.15
N SER A 498 10.04 -32.85 25.93
CA SER A 498 8.80 -32.28 25.47
C SER A 498 8.93 -30.76 25.41
N LEU A 499 8.59 -30.20 24.25
CA LEU A 499 8.53 -28.77 23.98
C LEU A 499 7.05 -28.39 23.79
N GLY A 500 6.55 -27.47 24.60
CA GLY A 500 5.23 -26.89 24.43
C GLY A 500 5.17 -26.08 23.13
N GLU A 501 4.37 -26.53 22.16
CA GLU A 501 4.32 -25.90 20.83
C GLU A 501 3.80 -24.46 20.87
N GLU A 502 2.98 -24.09 21.86
CA GLU A 502 2.38 -22.76 21.98
C GLU A 502 3.25 -21.77 22.80
N ASP A 503 3.92 -22.26 23.84
CA ASP A 503 4.58 -21.40 24.85
C ASP A 503 6.09 -21.64 24.99
N GLY A 504 6.65 -22.55 24.20
CA GLY A 504 8.08 -22.88 24.20
C GLY A 504 8.56 -23.50 25.50
N ARG A 505 7.66 -24.05 26.33
CA ARG A 505 8.01 -24.67 27.61
C ARG A 505 8.75 -25.98 27.42
N LEU A 506 9.88 -26.14 28.08
CA LEU A 506 10.65 -27.38 28.13
C LEU A 506 10.22 -28.23 29.33
N SER A 507 10.10 -29.53 29.11
CA SER A 507 9.90 -30.54 30.16
C SER A 507 10.53 -31.86 29.75
N LEU A 508 11.02 -32.65 30.70
CA LEU A 508 11.60 -33.97 30.39
C LEU A 508 10.52 -35.02 30.17
N ILE A 509 10.77 -35.91 29.24
CA ILE A 509 10.02 -37.16 29.04
C ILE A 509 10.85 -38.27 29.67
N GLY A 510 10.32 -38.90 30.72
CA GLY A 510 11.02 -39.98 31.43
C GLY A 510 12.24 -39.48 32.22
N GLN A 511 13.38 -40.16 32.09
CA GLN A 511 14.61 -39.90 32.84
C GLN A 511 15.57 -38.91 32.14
N GLY A 512 15.13 -38.29 31.03
CA GLY A 512 15.96 -37.39 30.21
C GLY A 512 16.89 -38.12 29.22
N PRO A 513 17.89 -37.43 28.65
CA PRO A 513 18.74 -37.96 27.57
C PRO A 513 19.66 -39.09 28.05
N PRO A 514 19.96 -40.08 27.20
CA PRO A 514 20.82 -41.21 27.54
C PRO A 514 22.31 -40.83 27.71
N SER A 515 22.73 -39.71 27.12
CA SER A 515 24.09 -39.18 27.19
C SER A 515 24.05 -37.66 27.27
N ARG A 516 24.98 -37.06 28.02
CA ARG A 516 25.10 -35.61 28.21
C ARG A 516 26.55 -35.21 27.90
N PRO A 517 26.80 -34.07 27.23
CA PRO A 517 25.85 -33.06 26.79
C PRO A 517 24.90 -33.54 25.68
N ALA A 518 23.65 -33.10 25.73
CA ALA A 518 22.59 -33.47 24.80
C ALA A 518 22.11 -32.24 24.01
N PRO A 519 22.60 -32.03 22.77
CA PRO A 519 22.18 -30.91 21.95
C PRO A 519 20.77 -31.15 21.40
N PHE A 520 20.00 -30.08 21.28
CA PHE A 520 18.70 -30.08 20.61
C PHE A 520 18.49 -28.75 19.89
N ARG A 521 17.59 -28.76 18.91
CA ARG A 521 17.34 -27.61 18.05
C ARG A 521 15.86 -27.27 18.08
N VAL A 522 15.57 -26.00 18.36
CA VAL A 522 14.22 -25.45 18.34
C VAL A 522 14.05 -24.57 17.11
N GLU A 523 12.99 -24.82 16.36
CA GLU A 523 12.59 -24.10 15.16
C GLU A 523 11.37 -23.23 15.50
N PHE A 524 11.40 -21.96 15.09
CA PHE A 524 10.29 -21.03 15.23
C PHE A 524 9.53 -20.95 13.92
N VAL A 525 8.23 -21.26 13.98
CA VAL A 525 7.35 -21.30 12.82
C VAL A 525 6.34 -20.17 12.90
N HIS A 526 6.24 -19.41 11.82
CA HIS A 526 5.33 -18.29 11.61
C HIS A 526 4.46 -18.55 10.36
N PRO A 527 3.40 -17.77 10.10
CA PRO A 527 2.53 -17.98 8.94
C PRO A 527 3.27 -17.99 7.60
N GLU A 528 4.38 -17.26 7.52
CA GLU A 528 5.25 -17.15 6.35
C GLU A 528 6.23 -18.32 6.22
N GLY A 529 6.32 -19.19 7.23
CA GLY A 529 7.23 -20.34 7.30
C GLY A 529 8.16 -20.31 8.50
N MET A 530 9.26 -21.07 8.41
CA MET A 530 10.30 -21.10 9.44
C MET A 530 11.13 -19.82 9.39
N THR A 531 11.17 -19.05 10.48
CA THR A 531 11.87 -17.75 10.52
C THR A 531 13.23 -17.84 11.18
N ALA A 532 13.34 -18.64 12.25
CA ALA A 532 14.57 -18.74 13.02
C ALA A 532 14.72 -20.11 13.69
N VAL A 533 15.97 -20.38 14.05
CA VAL A 533 16.43 -21.64 14.63
C VAL A 533 17.37 -21.32 15.77
N VAL A 534 17.19 -21.99 16.91
CA VAL A 534 18.10 -21.90 18.05
C VAL A 534 18.64 -23.27 18.40
N ASP A 535 19.96 -23.34 18.57
CA ASP A 535 20.65 -24.51 19.09
C ASP A 535 20.76 -24.38 20.61
N CYS A 536 20.28 -25.40 21.31
CA CYS A 536 20.28 -25.50 22.76
C CYS A 536 21.01 -26.78 23.18
N MET A 537 21.41 -26.86 24.44
CA MET A 537 22.11 -28.05 24.95
C MET A 537 21.81 -28.26 26.43
N VAL A 538 21.41 -29.49 26.77
CA VAL A 538 21.23 -29.94 28.14
C VAL A 538 22.54 -30.55 28.65
N THR A 539 23.00 -30.16 29.84
CA THR A 539 24.29 -30.57 30.43
C THR A 539 24.13 -31.09 31.86
N ASP A 540 25.16 -31.78 32.35
CA ASP A 540 25.29 -32.24 33.75
C ASP A 540 25.93 -31.20 34.67
N THR A 541 26.17 -29.98 34.18
CA THR A 541 26.86 -28.97 34.97
C THR A 541 26.00 -28.51 36.14
N ALA A 542 26.62 -28.36 37.31
CA ALA A 542 26.00 -27.65 38.43
C ALA A 542 26.14 -26.12 38.29
N GLN A 543 26.87 -25.65 37.27
CA GLN A 543 27.04 -24.22 37.00
C GLN A 543 25.70 -23.57 36.65
N ARG A 544 25.57 -22.31 37.06
CA ARG A 544 24.40 -21.48 36.82
C ARG A 544 24.81 -20.33 35.89
N PRO A 545 24.99 -20.58 34.58
CA PRO A 545 25.57 -19.61 33.65
C PRO A 545 24.80 -18.28 33.62
N TRP A 546 23.50 -18.30 33.90
CA TRP A 546 22.68 -17.09 33.98
C TRP A 546 23.05 -16.13 35.12
N LEU A 547 23.71 -16.61 36.19
CA LEU A 547 24.21 -15.75 37.26
C LEU A 547 25.40 -14.92 36.79
N GLU A 548 26.33 -15.53 36.05
CA GLU A 548 27.48 -14.84 35.45
C GLU A 548 27.01 -13.83 34.39
N SER A 549 26.09 -14.25 33.51
CA SER A 549 25.47 -13.34 32.53
C SER A 549 24.76 -12.16 33.19
N SER A 550 24.06 -12.37 34.31
CA SER A 550 23.41 -11.28 35.05
C SER A 550 24.41 -10.22 35.54
N ALA A 551 25.59 -10.65 35.99
CA ALA A 551 26.63 -9.73 36.43
C ALA A 551 27.24 -8.94 35.26
N ALA A 552 27.52 -9.60 34.13
CA ALA A 552 28.04 -8.96 32.92
C ALA A 552 27.06 -7.90 32.36
N ILE A 553 25.78 -8.28 32.24
CA ILE A 553 24.70 -7.38 31.82
C ILE A 553 24.58 -6.17 32.76
N ALA A 554 24.58 -6.40 34.07
CA ALA A 554 24.47 -5.32 35.05
C ALA A 554 25.67 -4.36 34.98
N GLN A 555 26.88 -4.88 34.79
CA GLN A 555 28.08 -4.07 34.58
C GLN A 555 27.94 -3.19 33.33
N ARG A 556 27.47 -3.75 32.21
CA ARG A 556 27.23 -3.01 30.98
C ARG A 556 26.16 -1.93 31.14
N PHE A 557 25.09 -2.23 31.87
CA PHE A 557 24.02 -1.28 32.17
C PHE A 557 24.50 -0.11 33.06
N LEU A 558 25.35 -0.39 34.04
CA LEU A 558 25.90 0.63 34.96
C LEU A 558 26.85 1.59 34.25
N ASP A 559 27.54 1.15 33.20
CA ASP A 559 28.45 1.97 32.39
C ASP A 559 27.69 3.04 31.58
N VAL A 560 27.61 4.26 32.11
CA VAL A 560 26.92 5.40 31.47
C VAL A 560 27.60 5.80 30.16
N THR A 561 28.91 5.61 30.06
CA THR A 561 29.70 6.01 28.89
C THR A 561 29.38 5.11 27.69
N HIS A 562 29.29 3.80 27.93
CA HIS A 562 29.02 2.82 26.86
C HIS A 562 27.54 2.42 26.72
N CYS A 563 26.71 2.78 27.69
CA CYS A 563 25.26 2.60 27.65
C CYS A 563 24.54 3.90 28.07
N PRO A 564 24.63 4.97 27.26
CA PRO A 564 24.01 6.26 27.55
C PRO A 564 22.49 6.20 27.31
N LEU A 565 21.77 5.44 28.13
CA LEU A 565 20.30 5.41 28.16
C LEU A 565 19.75 6.70 28.76
N SER A 566 18.60 7.15 28.27
CA SER A 566 17.87 8.26 28.90
C SER A 566 17.59 7.97 30.38
N ARG A 567 17.61 9.00 31.23
CA ARG A 567 17.40 8.86 32.68
C ARG A 567 16.13 8.07 33.05
N ASN A 568 15.02 8.36 32.38
CA ASN A 568 13.73 7.71 32.66
C ASN A 568 13.75 6.24 32.26
N ALA A 569 14.28 5.91 31.08
CA ALA A 569 14.44 4.52 30.66
C ALA A 569 15.34 3.75 31.64
N ARG A 570 16.44 4.36 32.09
CA ARG A 570 17.35 3.76 33.06
C ARG A 570 16.66 3.44 34.38
N ILE A 571 15.82 4.33 34.92
CA ILE A 571 15.07 4.08 36.17
C ILE A 571 14.17 2.85 36.03
N VAL A 572 13.36 2.79 34.97
CA VAL A 572 12.42 1.67 34.74
C VAL A 572 13.19 0.37 34.50
N LEU A 573 14.23 0.40 33.67
CA LEU A 573 15.06 -0.79 33.40
C LEU A 573 15.80 -1.27 34.65
N GLN A 574 16.27 -0.37 35.52
CA GLN A 574 16.92 -0.72 36.78
C GLN A 574 15.98 -1.48 37.71
N GLU A 575 14.69 -1.13 37.75
CA GLU A 575 13.69 -1.87 38.54
C GLU A 575 13.56 -3.33 38.09
N HIS A 576 13.48 -3.57 36.78
CA HIS A 576 13.35 -4.91 36.21
C HIS A 576 14.66 -5.69 36.26
N LEU A 577 15.80 -5.06 35.96
CA LEU A 577 17.13 -5.64 36.18
C LEU A 577 17.34 -5.99 37.65
N GLY A 578 16.76 -5.22 38.56
CA GLY A 578 16.73 -5.47 39.99
C GLY A 578 16.11 -6.82 40.36
N LYS A 579 15.34 -7.46 39.46
CA LYS A 579 14.78 -8.81 39.67
C LYS A 579 15.82 -9.91 39.45
N ILE A 580 16.84 -9.68 38.61
CA ILE A 580 17.91 -10.65 38.32
C ILE A 580 19.26 -10.27 38.96
N TYR A 581 19.47 -9.01 39.33
CA TYR A 581 20.71 -8.50 39.91
C TYR A 581 20.42 -7.64 41.15
N ASN A 582 21.24 -7.77 42.21
CA ASN A 582 21.19 -6.89 43.37
C ASN A 582 22.25 -5.78 43.20
N PHE A 583 21.78 -4.57 42.87
CA PHE A 583 22.66 -3.42 42.66
C PHE A 583 23.38 -2.93 43.92
N GLU A 584 22.76 -3.08 45.10
CA GLU A 584 23.38 -2.67 46.37
C GLU A 584 24.52 -3.63 46.75
N ALA A 585 24.25 -4.94 46.68
CA ALA A 585 25.21 -5.99 47.00
C ALA A 585 26.18 -6.30 45.84
N LYS A 586 25.99 -5.67 44.68
CA LYS A 586 26.74 -5.87 43.43
C LYS A 586 26.92 -7.36 43.06
N ARG A 587 25.85 -8.14 43.20
CA ARG A 587 25.85 -9.59 42.89
C ARG A 587 24.56 -10.02 42.21
N ALA A 588 24.66 -11.04 41.36
CA ALA A 588 23.49 -11.68 40.76
C ALA A 588 22.58 -12.28 41.84
N LYS A 589 21.27 -12.24 41.63
CA LYS A 589 20.30 -12.86 42.54
C LYS A 589 20.21 -14.35 42.25
N GLU A 590 20.18 -15.17 43.30
CA GLU A 590 19.95 -16.61 43.17
C GLU A 590 18.48 -16.89 42.84
N ILE A 591 18.16 -16.88 41.55
CA ILE A 591 16.85 -17.21 41.00
C ILE A 591 16.95 -18.42 40.07
N SER A 592 15.82 -19.10 39.85
CA SER A 592 15.70 -20.19 38.87
C SER A 592 15.94 -19.68 37.45
N LEU A 593 16.45 -20.56 36.57
CA LEU A 593 16.64 -20.26 35.15
C LEU A 593 15.31 -19.83 34.48
N GLY A 594 14.20 -20.52 34.78
CA GLY A 594 12.89 -20.19 34.23
C GLY A 594 12.47 -18.74 34.54
N ARG A 595 12.66 -18.28 35.78
CA ARG A 595 12.42 -16.87 36.13
C ARG A 595 13.40 -15.92 35.47
N TRP A 596 14.68 -16.29 35.40
CA TRP A 596 15.69 -15.48 34.76
C TRP A 596 15.36 -15.22 33.28
N LEU A 597 15.01 -16.28 32.53
CA LEU A 597 14.62 -16.18 31.12
C LEU A 597 13.37 -15.31 30.93
N ASN A 598 12.36 -15.43 31.80
CA ASN A 598 11.17 -14.58 31.75
C ASN A 598 11.50 -13.09 31.95
N PHE A 599 12.40 -12.76 32.88
CA PHE A 599 12.83 -11.37 33.08
C PHE A 599 13.72 -10.87 31.95
N ALA A 600 14.62 -11.72 31.42
CA ALA A 600 15.45 -11.37 30.27
C ALA A 600 14.58 -11.06 29.03
N ASP A 601 13.60 -11.90 28.72
CA ASP A 601 12.64 -11.70 27.63
C ASP A 601 11.88 -10.37 27.79
N LEU A 602 11.36 -10.10 29.00
CA LEU A 602 10.69 -8.83 29.30
C LEU A 602 11.62 -7.63 29.07
N ILE A 603 12.85 -7.68 29.58
CA ILE A 603 13.79 -6.55 29.48
C ILE A 603 14.22 -6.32 28.03
N ILE A 604 14.43 -7.37 27.24
CA ILE A 604 14.74 -7.25 25.80
C ILE A 604 13.60 -6.50 25.08
N ARG A 605 12.34 -6.88 25.31
CA ARG A 605 11.18 -6.18 24.74
C ARG A 605 11.12 -4.73 25.18
N MET A 606 11.40 -4.43 26.45
CA MET A 606 11.45 -3.06 26.96
C MET A 606 12.58 -2.24 26.30
N LEU A 607 13.75 -2.83 26.07
CA LEU A 607 14.87 -2.16 25.41
C LEU A 607 14.57 -1.88 23.93
N ARG A 608 14.00 -2.84 23.21
CA ARG A 608 13.56 -2.65 21.82
C ARG A 608 12.46 -1.59 21.72
N THR A 609 11.49 -1.61 22.64
CA THR A 609 10.44 -0.59 22.73
C THR A 609 11.03 0.80 23.03
N THR A 610 12.00 0.87 23.95
CA THR A 610 12.71 2.11 24.29
C THR A 610 13.44 2.67 23.08
N ALA A 611 14.08 1.81 22.27
CA ALA A 611 14.76 2.21 21.05
C ALA A 611 13.80 2.89 20.05
N MET A 612 12.58 2.36 19.92
CA MET A 612 11.54 2.94 19.07
C MET A 612 10.96 4.24 19.65
N ALA A 613 10.72 4.29 20.97
CA ALA A 613 10.13 5.47 21.62
C ALA A 613 11.04 6.72 21.57
N HIS A 614 12.36 6.56 21.53
CA HIS A 614 13.31 7.66 21.42
C HIS A 614 13.44 8.23 20.01
N VAL A 615 13.10 7.47 18.98
CA VAL A 615 12.99 8.02 17.61
C VAL A 615 11.96 9.15 17.62
N VAL A 616 10.86 9.00 18.37
CA VAL A 616 9.65 9.86 18.41
C VAL A 616 9.80 11.23 19.09
N LYS A 617 10.90 11.47 19.81
CA LYS A 617 11.13 12.79 20.43
C LYS A 617 12.11 13.62 19.61
N SER A 618 11.60 14.38 18.65
CA SER A 618 12.24 15.60 18.16
C SER A 618 11.42 16.81 18.62
N GLU A 619 12.01 17.59 19.52
CA GLU A 619 11.62 18.92 20.07
C GLU A 619 10.14 19.26 20.31
#